data_AF-A0A1H7W232-F1
#
_entry.id   AF-A0A1H7W232-F1
#
_cell.length_a   1.000
_cell.length_b   1.000
_cell.length_c   1.000
_cell.angle_alpha   90.00
_cell.angle_beta   90.00
_cell.angle_gamma   90.00
#
_symmetry.space_group_name_H-M   'P 1'
#
loop_
_entity.id
_entity.type
_entity.pdbx_description
1 polymer ?
#
loop_
_entity_poly.entity_id
_entity_poly.type
_entity_poly.pdbx_seq_one_letter_code
_entity_poly.pdbx_strand_id
1 'polypeptide(L)'
;MALDAELVAWMQTLALAGHEARRWEPKRLRLRLLSIPVRHARTGRRRLLHLAATAPFTTLALQAVDALARLSGLAAAPAPG
;
A
#
# COMPACT_ATOMS: atom_id res chain seq x y z
N MET A 1 12.54 -8.62 15.53
CA MET A 1 11.09 -8.72 15.21
C MET A 1 10.34 -7.39 15.28
N ALA A 2 10.88 -6.31 15.88
CA ALA A 2 10.18 -5.03 15.98
C ALA A 2 10.11 -4.23 14.68
N LEU A 3 11.18 -4.25 13.86
CA LEU A 3 11.26 -3.44 12.63
C LEU A 3 10.14 -3.72 11.62
N ASP A 4 9.76 -4.98 11.41
CA ASP A 4 8.68 -5.32 10.47
C ASP A 4 7.33 -4.74 10.91
N ALA A 5 7.01 -4.91 12.21
CA ALA A 5 5.78 -4.36 12.77
C ALA A 5 5.77 -2.83 12.76
N GLU A 6 6.93 -2.21 13.02
CA GLU A 6 7.09 -0.76 12.97
C GLU A 6 6.89 -0.23 11.54
N LEU A 7 7.50 -0.85 10.53
CA LEU A 7 7.31 -0.48 9.12
C LEU A 7 5.85 -0.61 8.70
N VAL A 8 5.18 -1.69 9.12
CA VAL A 8 3.75 -1.89 8.84
C VAL A 8 2.91 -0.82 9.52
N ALA A 9 3.21 -0.45 10.77
CA ALA A 9 2.48 0.58 11.51
C ALA A 9 2.67 1.99 10.88
N TRP A 10 3.87 2.30 10.41
CA TRP A 10 4.13 3.54 9.66
C TRP A 10 3.37 3.57 8.33
N MET A 11 3.46 2.50 7.53
CA MET A 11 2.72 2.39 6.28
C MET A 11 1.21 2.52 6.51
N GLN A 12 0.68 1.87 7.53
CA GLN A 12 -0.72 1.96 7.94
C GLN A 12 -1.13 3.40 8.28
N THR A 13 -0.27 4.13 8.99
CA THR A 13 -0.54 5.53 9.35
C THR A 13 -0.66 6.44 8.12
N LEU A 14 0.18 6.21 7.12
CA LEU A 14 0.21 7.00 5.89
C LEU A 14 -0.89 6.60 4.91
N ALA A 15 -1.05 5.30 4.67
CA ALA A 15 -1.89 4.75 3.62
C ALA A 15 -3.38 4.70 3.98
N LEU A 16 -3.70 4.58 5.27
CA LEU A 16 -5.07 4.40 5.76
C LEU A 16 -5.58 5.60 6.57
N ALA A 17 -4.99 6.79 6.34
CA ALA A 17 -5.47 8.03 6.95
C ALA A 17 -6.97 8.23 6.64
N GLY A 18 -7.80 8.36 7.68
CA GLY A 18 -9.25 8.50 7.54
C GLY A 18 -10.03 7.18 7.34
N HIS A 19 -9.36 6.03 7.31
CA HIS A 19 -10.01 4.72 7.18
C HIS A 19 -9.98 3.93 8.51
N GLU A 20 -11.05 3.19 8.82
CA GLU A 20 -11.16 2.40 10.06
C GLU A 20 -10.04 1.35 10.22
N ALA A 21 -9.56 0.81 9.10
CA ALA A 21 -8.48 -0.15 9.04
C ALA A 21 -7.14 0.39 9.57
N ARG A 22 -6.99 1.71 9.75
CA ARG A 22 -5.85 2.32 10.45
C ARG A 22 -5.75 1.89 11.93
N ARG A 23 -6.84 1.42 12.54
CA ARG A 23 -6.87 0.95 13.93
C ARG A 23 -6.65 -0.55 14.07
N TRP A 24 -6.49 -1.28 12.97
CA TRP A 24 -6.19 -2.70 13.03
C TRP A 24 -4.80 -2.93 13.62
N GLU A 25 -4.64 -4.03 14.35
CA GLU A 25 -3.31 -4.47 14.78
C GLU A 25 -2.41 -4.72 13.56
N PRO A 26 -1.10 -4.37 13.61
CA PRO A 26 -0.18 -4.56 12.48
C PRO A 26 -0.17 -5.99 11.94
N LYS A 27 -0.27 -6.98 12.83
CA LYS A 27 -0.35 -8.40 12.45
C LYS A 27 -1.59 -8.71 11.61
N ARG A 28 -2.75 -8.15 11.99
CA ARG A 28 -4.02 -8.31 11.25
C ARG A 28 -3.94 -7.66 9.88
N LEU A 29 -3.29 -6.49 9.78
CA LEU A 29 -3.07 -5.82 8.51
C LEU A 29 -2.16 -6.65 7.59
N ARG A 30 -1.05 -7.17 8.12
CA ARG A 30 -0.11 -8.02 7.37
C ARG A 30 -0.80 -9.25 6.79
N LEU A 31 -1.61 -9.93 7.61
CA LEU A 31 -2.35 -11.14 7.22
C LEU A 31 -3.50 -10.88 6.25
N ARG A 32 -3.97 -9.64 6.10
CA ARG A 32 -5.10 -9.29 5.23
C ARG A 32 -4.68 -8.60 3.94
N LEU A 33 -3.80 -7.61 4.02
CA LEU A 33 -3.42 -6.78 2.87
C LEU A 33 -2.13 -7.29 2.22
N LEU A 34 -1.14 -7.70 3.00
CA LEU A 34 0.17 -8.12 2.47
C LEU A 34 0.22 -9.60 2.10
N SER A 35 -0.85 -10.34 2.37
CA SER A 35 -1.04 -11.73 1.96
C SER A 35 -1.85 -11.87 0.65
N ILE A 36 -2.34 -10.76 0.10
CA ILE A 36 -3.17 -10.78 -1.11
C ILE A 36 -2.33 -11.30 -2.29
N PRO A 37 -2.78 -12.33 -3.01
CA PRO A 37 -2.09 -12.81 -4.20
C PRO A 37 -1.99 -11.69 -5.25
N VAL A 38 -0.78 -11.49 -5.76
CA VAL A 38 -0.50 -10.37 -6.65
C VAL A 38 0.52 -10.75 -7.72
N ARG A 39 0.31 -10.23 -8.93
CA ARG A 39 1.33 -10.21 -9.98
C ARG A 39 2.04 -8.86 -9.95
N HIS A 40 3.33 -8.89 -9.71
CA HIS A 40 4.20 -7.73 -9.73
C HIS A 40 4.99 -7.72 -11.03
N ALA A 41 4.83 -6.66 -11.82
CA ALA A 41 5.52 -6.49 -13.09
C ALA A 41 6.18 -5.12 -13.15
N ARG A 42 7.21 -4.99 -14.00
CA ARG A 42 7.88 -3.72 -14.27
C ARG A 42 7.90 -3.50 -15.77
N THR A 43 7.45 -2.34 -16.21
CA THR A 43 7.45 -1.96 -17.63
C THR A 43 8.05 -0.57 -17.77
N GLY A 44 9.23 -0.49 -18.40
CA GLY A 44 10.01 0.76 -18.49
C GLY A 44 10.18 1.44 -17.12
N ARG A 45 9.67 2.67 -17.00
CA ARG A 45 9.67 3.44 -15.74
C ARG A 45 8.49 3.16 -14.80
N ARG A 46 7.54 2.31 -15.20
CA ARG A 46 6.33 2.01 -14.43
C ARG A 46 6.46 0.67 -13.69
N ARG A 47 5.94 0.65 -12.47
CA ARG A 47 5.80 -0.55 -11.65
C ARG A 47 4.31 -0.89 -11.62
N LEU A 48 3.95 -2.11 -12.01
CA LEU A 48 2.58 -2.59 -12.12
C LEU A 48 2.30 -3.62 -11.04
N LEU A 49 1.16 -3.46 -10.37
CA LEU A 49 0.68 -4.35 -9.33
C LEU A 49 -0.73 -4.82 -9.68
N HIS A 50 -0.86 -6.07 -10.08
CA HIS A 50 -2.15 -6.68 -10.43
C HIS A 50 -2.61 -7.59 -9.29
N LEU A 51 -3.49 -7.08 -8.44
CA LEU A 51 -4.06 -7.84 -7.33
C LEU A 51 -5.18 -8.76 -7.82
N ALA A 52 -5.37 -9.89 -7.16
CA ALA A 52 -6.50 -10.77 -7.42
C ALA A 52 -7.82 -10.03 -7.14
N ALA A 53 -8.65 -9.83 -8.17
CA ALA A 53 -9.89 -9.06 -8.06
C ALA A 53 -10.91 -9.66 -7.08
N THR A 54 -10.87 -10.99 -6.89
CA THR A 54 -11.77 -11.73 -6.01
C THR A 54 -11.26 -11.88 -4.58
N ALA A 55 -10.01 -11.47 -4.31
CA ALA A 55 -9.47 -11.58 -2.96
C ALA A 55 -10.16 -10.57 -2.03
N PRO A 56 -10.43 -10.95 -0.76
CA PRO A 56 -10.98 -10.03 0.20
C PRO A 56 -10.00 -8.88 0.41
N PHE A 57 -10.54 -7.67 0.63
CA PHE A 57 -9.77 -6.45 0.88
C PHE A 57 -8.94 -5.92 -0.31
N THR A 58 -9.08 -6.46 -1.52
CA THR A 58 -8.39 -5.92 -2.72
C THR A 58 -8.68 -4.45 -2.95
N THR A 59 -9.95 -4.02 -2.80
CA THR A 59 -10.33 -2.60 -2.89
C THR A 59 -9.59 -1.74 -1.87
N LEU A 60 -9.51 -2.21 -0.62
CA LEU A 60 -8.81 -1.51 0.46
C LEU A 60 -7.30 -1.43 0.19
N ALA A 61 -6.70 -2.51 -0.34
CA ALA A 61 -5.30 -2.52 -0.72
C ALA A 61 -5.00 -1.55 -1.87
N LEU A 62 -5.88 -1.46 -2.88
CA LEU A 62 -5.77 -0.48 -3.96
C LEU A 62 -5.87 0.96 -3.44
N GLN A 63 -6.83 1.24 -2.55
CA GLN A 63 -6.96 2.56 -1.91
C GLN A 63 -5.72 2.94 -1.10
N ALA A 64 -5.14 1.98 -0.36
CA ALA A 64 -3.92 2.19 0.42
C ALA A 64 -2.72 2.49 -0.49
N VAL A 65 -2.53 1.73 -1.58
CA VAL A 65 -1.46 1.96 -2.55
C VAL A 65 -1.62 3.31 -3.26
N ASP A 66 -2.85 3.67 -3.63
CA ASP A 66 -3.16 4.96 -4.26
C ASP A 66 -2.90 6.15 -3.30
N ALA A 67 -3.24 6.01 -2.03
CA ALA A 67 -2.91 7.00 -1.00
C ALA A 67 -1.39 7.20 -0.85
N LEU A 68 -0.62 6.12 -0.81
CA LEU A 68 0.85 6.20 -0.79
C LEU A 68 1.41 6.82 -2.07
N ALA A 69 0.84 6.46 -3.23
CA ALA A 69 1.24 7.01 -4.52
C ALA A 69 1.04 8.53 -4.55
N ARG A 70 -0.09 9.06 -4.03
CA ARG A 70 -0.32 10.50 -3.90
C ARG A 70 0.74 11.20 -3.04
N LEU A 71 1.11 10.61 -1.90
CA LEU A 71 2.14 11.16 -1.02
C LEU A 71 3.51 11.19 -1.72
N SER A 72 3.83 10.16 -2.50
CA SER A 72 5.06 10.12 -3.30
C SER A 72 5.02 11.05 -4.52
N GLY A 73 3.83 11.31 -5.07
CA GLY A 73 3.62 12.23 -6.19
C GLY A 73 3.88 13.69 -5.83
N LEU A 74 3.64 14.08 -4.56
CA LEU A 74 4.09 15.37 -4.02
C LEU A 74 5.62 15.51 -4.00
N ALA A 75 6.35 14.39 -3.92
CA ALA A 75 7.81 14.35 -4.05
C ALA A 75 8.29 14.21 -5.51
N ALA A 76 7.40 13.84 -6.43
CA ALA A 76 7.66 13.76 -7.86
C ALA A 76 7.16 15.02 -8.58
N ALA A 77 7.62 16.20 -8.15
CA ALA A 77 7.58 17.37 -9.03
C ALA A 77 8.41 17.02 -10.29
N PRO A 78 7.87 17.21 -11.51
CA PRO A 78 8.70 17.09 -12.69
C PRO A 78 9.84 18.12 -12.58
N ALA A 79 11.09 17.67 -12.75
CA ALA A 79 12.19 18.60 -12.96
C ALA A 79 11.82 19.52 -14.14
N PRO A 80 11.95 20.85 -14.02
CA PRO A 80 11.79 21.73 -15.16
C PRO A 80 12.80 21.29 -16.24
N GLY A 81 12.30 21.19 -17.47
CA GLY A 81 13.09 20.80 -18.64
C GLY A 81 14.18 21.80 -18.99
#